data_AF-A0A2N2Z9D9-F1
#
_entry.id   AF-A0A2N2Z9D9-F1
#
_cell.length_a   1.000
_cell.length_b   1.000
_cell.length_c   1.000
_cell.angle_alpha   90.00
_cell.angle_beta   90.00
_cell.angle_gamma   90.00
#
_symmetry.space_group_name_H-M   'P 1'
#
loop_
_entity.id
_entity.type
_entity.pdbx_description
1 polymer ?
#
loop_
_entity_poly.entity_id
_entity_poly.type
_entity_poly.pdbx_seq_one_letter_code
_entity_poly.pdbx_strand_id
1 'polypeptide(L)' 'HSFYSKYPELKPYGKFFVLTNSVSNNAYKVSEESIKILYNNGTLVDISEASDMLNTKVLSKEIKKHFLCYPK' A
#
# COMPACT_ATOMS: atom_id res chain seq x y z
N HIS A 1 4.27 33.16 -4.90
CA HIS A 1 5.74 33.09 -4.84
C HIS A 1 6.15 31.63 -5.02
N SER A 2 6.98 31.31 -6.01
CA SER A 2 7.46 29.93 -6.23
C SER A 2 8.77 29.68 -5.47
N PHE A 3 9.03 28.44 -5.05
CA PHE A 3 10.28 28.02 -4.38
C PHE A 3 11.55 28.62 -5.04
N TYR A 4 11.67 28.53 -6.36
CA TYR A 4 12.83 29.02 -7.11
C TYR A 4 12.90 30.55 -7.27
N SER A 5 11.78 31.26 -7.08
CA SER A 5 11.81 32.73 -7.01
C SER A 5 12.37 33.23 -5.69
N LYS A 6 12.31 32.40 -4.64
CA LYS A 6 12.84 32.71 -3.30
C LYS A 6 14.27 32.18 -3.10
N TYR A 7 14.62 31.10 -3.79
CA TYR A 7 15.95 30.43 -3.71
C TYR A 7 16.50 30.14 -5.12
N PRO A 8 16.95 31.16 -5.87
CA PRO A 8 17.45 30.99 -7.24
C PRO A 8 18.74 30.14 -7.31
N GLU A 9 19.55 30.13 -6.26
CA GLU A 9 20.78 29.33 -6.13
C GLU A 9 20.50 27.83 -6.07
N LEU A 10 19.30 27.41 -5.66
CA LEU A 10 18.93 26.00 -5.53
C LEU A 10 18.41 25.39 -6.83
N LYS A 11 18.20 26.21 -7.87
CA LYS A 11 17.66 25.79 -9.18
C LYS A 11 18.44 24.64 -9.84
N PRO A 12 19.79 24.60 -9.81
CA PRO A 12 20.57 23.49 -10.37
C PRO A 12 20.36 22.16 -9.62
N TYR A 13 20.01 22.22 -8.33
CA TYR A 13 19.84 21.06 -7.46
C TYR A 13 18.41 20.50 -7.47
N GLY A 14 17.51 21.04 -8.30
CA GLY A 14 16.09 20.69 -8.33
C GLY A 14 15.82 19.18 -8.44
N LYS A 15 16.70 18.43 -9.12
CA LYS A 15 16.59 16.96 -9.24
C LYS A 15 16.73 16.21 -7.91
N PHE A 16 17.42 16.78 -6.92
CA PHE A 16 17.58 16.18 -5.59
C PHE A 16 16.36 16.41 -4.68
N PHE A 17 15.49 17.36 -5.04
CA PHE A 17 14.29 17.69 -4.27
C PHE A 17 13.02 17.01 -4.79
N VAL A 18 13.09 16.35 -5.94
CA VAL A 18 11.98 15.60 -6.52
C VAL A 18 12.15 14.13 -6.17
N LEU A 19 11.25 13.61 -5.33
CA LEU A 19 11.24 12.21 -4.94
C LEU A 19 10.03 11.53 -5.58
N THR A 20 10.30 10.51 -6.39
CA THR A 20 9.28 9.63 -6.98
C THR A 20 9.54 8.21 -6.53
N ASN A 21 8.56 7.60 -5.87
CA ASN A 21 8.64 6.19 -5.50
C ASN A 21 7.23 5.60 -5.37
N SER A 22 7.14 4.30 -5.08
CA SER A 22 5.88 3.60 -4.89
C SER A 22 5.90 2.75 -3.64
N VAL A 23 4.77 2.68 -2.94
CA VAL A 23 4.53 1.70 -1.89
C VAL A 23 3.46 0.74 -2.37
N SER A 24 3.70 -0.56 -2.28
CA SER A 24 2.65 -1.56 -2.40
C SER A 24 2.27 -2.11 -1.04
N ASN A 25 0.98 -2.43 -0.88
CA ASN A 25 0.48 -3.17 0.26
C ASN A 25 -0.37 -4.33 -0.25
N ASN A 26 -0.11 -5.53 0.27
CA ASN A 26 -0.93 -6.70 0.05
C ASN A 26 -1.53 -7.10 1.41
N ALA A 27 -2.83 -6.88 1.60
CA ALA A 27 -3.45 -6.98 2.91
C ALA A 27 -3.71 -8.43 3.33
N TYR A 28 -3.84 -9.36 2.39
CA TYR A 28 -3.97 -10.78 2.67
C TYR A 28 -3.51 -11.62 1.49
N LYS A 29 -2.72 -12.68 1.71
CA LYS A 29 -2.32 -13.57 0.63
C LYS A 29 -2.28 -15.01 1.12
N VAL A 30 -3.34 -15.76 0.82
CA VAL A 30 -3.52 -17.17 1.25
C VAL A 30 -2.31 -18.05 0.91
N SER A 31 -1.60 -17.77 -0.20
CA SER A 31 -0.42 -18.54 -0.61
C SER A 31 0.82 -18.32 0.26
N GLU A 32 0.87 -17.23 1.03
CA GLU A 32 1.98 -16.88 1.92
C GLU A 32 1.55 -17.01 3.38
N GLU A 33 0.38 -16.46 3.73
CA GLU A 33 -0.17 -16.44 5.08
C GLU A 33 -1.68 -16.69 5.03
N SER A 34 -2.11 -17.87 5.47
CA SER A 34 -3.53 -18.24 5.58
C SER A 34 -4.00 -18.15 7.04
N ILE A 35 -5.09 -17.45 7.31
CA ILE A 35 -5.72 -17.41 8.64
C ILE A 35 -6.88 -18.41 8.65
N LYS A 36 -6.84 -19.38 9.57
CA LYS A 36 -7.89 -20.40 9.72
C LYS A 36 -8.67 -20.23 11.03
N ILE A 37 -9.98 -20.37 10.95
CA ILE A 37 -10.90 -20.31 12.08
C ILE A 37 -11.35 -21.73 12.44
N LEU A 38 -11.21 -22.10 13.72
CA LEU A 38 -11.72 -23.36 14.26
C LEU A 38 -13.17 -23.19 14.70
N TYR A 39 -14.07 -23.94 14.08
CA TYR A 39 -15.48 -23.99 14.44
C TYR A 39 -15.70 -24.95 15.61
N ASN A 40 -16.82 -24.78 16.31
CA ASN A 40 -17.22 -25.61 17.45
C ASN A 40 -17.40 -27.11 17.11
N ASN A 41 -17.61 -27.43 15.83
CA ASN A 41 -17.65 -28.80 15.32
C ASN A 41 -16.26 -29.39 15.02
N GLY A 42 -15.17 -28.65 15.32
CA GLY A 42 -13.79 -29.06 15.07
C GLY A 42 -13.26 -28.77 13.67
N THR A 43 -14.06 -28.16 12.79
CA THR A 43 -13.65 -27.86 11.41
C THR A 43 -12.80 -26.60 11.35
N LEU A 44 -11.69 -26.64 10.61
CA LEU A 44 -10.88 -25.46 10.28
C LEU A 44 -11.29 -24.93 8.91
N VAL A 45 -11.67 -23.65 8.84
CA VAL A 45 -12.09 -22.97 7.60
C VAL A 45 -11.24 -21.72 7.43
N ASP A 46 -10.83 -21.38 6.20
CA ASP A 46 -10.10 -20.13 5.95
C ASP A 46 -10.98 -18.92 6.27
N ILE A 47 -10.39 -17.84 6.78
CA ILE A 47 -11.11 -16.58 7.03
C ILE A 47 -11.81 -16.07 5.78
N SER A 48 -11.31 -16.42 4.59
CA SER A 48 -11.91 -16.12 3.30
C SER A 48 -13.26 -16.76 3.04
N GLU A 49 -13.45 -17.96 3.57
CA GLU A 49 -14.69 -18.74 3.43
C GLU A 49 -15.61 -18.53 4.65
N ALA A 50 -15.03 -18.18 5.80
CA ALA A 50 -15.76 -18.01 7.05
C ALA A 50 -16.50 -16.66 7.17
N SER A 51 -16.08 -15.63 6.43
CA SER A 51 -16.57 -14.25 6.61
C SER A 51 -17.19 -13.65 5.35
N ASP A 52 -18.50 -13.37 5.41
CA ASP A 52 -19.22 -12.64 4.35
C ASP A 52 -18.75 -11.16 4.22
N MET A 53 -18.19 -10.60 5.30
CA MET A 53 -17.71 -9.22 5.34
C MET A 53 -16.30 -9.07 4.74
N LEU A 54 -15.47 -10.13 4.83
CA LEU A 54 -14.10 -10.13 4.34
C LEU A 54 -14.05 -10.76 2.95
N ASN A 55 -14.41 -9.97 1.93
CA ASN A 55 -14.23 -10.40 0.55
C ASN A 55 -12.73 -10.49 0.24
N THR A 56 -12.19 -11.69 0.23
CA THR A 56 -10.75 -11.90 0.01
C THR A 56 -10.26 -11.48 -1.36
N LYS A 57 -11.13 -11.33 -2.35
CA LYS A 57 -10.75 -10.68 -3.60
C LYS A 57 -10.32 -9.22 -3.40
N VAL A 58 -10.88 -8.52 -2.41
CA VAL A 58 -10.53 -7.14 -2.08
C VAL A 58 -9.26 -7.07 -1.24
N LEU A 59 -9.10 -7.99 -0.28
CA LEU A 59 -7.93 -8.02 0.61
C LEU A 59 -6.67 -8.55 -0.09
N SER A 60 -6.82 -9.51 -1.01
CA SER A 60 -5.74 -10.05 -1.84
C SER A 60 -5.37 -9.18 -3.03
N LYS A 61 -6.07 -8.06 -3.21
CA LYS A 61 -5.71 -7.10 -4.25
C LYS A 61 -4.50 -6.30 -3.77
N GLU A 62 -3.37 -6.47 -4.45
CA GLU A 62 -2.22 -5.61 -4.24
C GLU A 62 -2.59 -4.16 -4.59
N ILE A 63 -2.42 -3.26 -3.63
CA ILE A 63 -2.63 -1.82 -3.83
C ILE A 63 -1.26 -1.18 -4.00
N LYS A 64 -0.98 -0.67 -5.19
CA LYS A 64 0.23 0.12 -5.47
C LYS A 64 -0.11 1.61 -5.47
N LYS A 65 0.55 2.37 -4.59
CA LYS A 65 0.43 3.83 -4.50
C LYS A 65 1.72 4.46 -5.00
N HIS A 66 1.60 5.33 -6.00
CA HIS A 66 2.69 6.16 -6.50
C HIS A 66 2.66 7.51 -5.80
N PHE A 67 3.82 8.02 -5.38
CA PHE A 67 3.93 9.34 -4.78
C PHE A 67 5.00 10.18 -5.48
N LEU A 68 4.70 11.48 -5.58
CA LEU A 68 5.55 12.50 -6.15
C LEU A 68 5.66 13.63 -5.11
N CYS A 69 6.84 13.77 -4.51
CA CYS A 69 7.15 14.85 -3.58
C CYS A 69 8.03 15.87 -4.28
N TYR A 70 7.67 17.14 -4.21
CA TYR A 70 8.46 18.25 -4.74
C TYR A 70 8.29 19.51 -3.87
N PRO A 71 9.24 20.46 -3.91
CA PRO A 71 9.13 21.71 -3.16
C PRO A 71 7.93 22.55 -3.59
N LYS A 72 7.19 23.10 -2.62
CA LYS A 72 6.03 23.98 -2.85
C LYS A 72 6.44 25.41 -3.17
#